data_AF-O49381-F1
#
_entry.id   AF-O49381-F1
#
_cell.length_a   1.000
_cell.length_b   1.000
_cell.length_c   1.000
_cell.angle_alpha   90.00
_cell.angle_beta   90.00
_cell.angle_gamma   90.00
#
_symmetry.space_group_name_H-M   'P 1'
#
loop_
_entity.id
_entity.type
_entity.pdbx_description
1 polymer ?
#
loop_
_entity_poly.entity_id
_entity_poly.type
_entity_poly.pdbx_seq_one_letter_code
_entity_poly.pdbx_strand_id
1 'polypeptide(L)'
;ANRGDSLDRKIDEENRATKDFLILENHEEAQEELPKKVKFFYSAAVQNWDAEFYVKVDDNVDLDLEGMIALLESRRSQDGAYIGCMKSGDVITEEGSQWYEPEWWKFGDDKSYFRHATGSLVILSKNLAQYVNINRLGFTIWQKMSIYVKQSLVSFVNQGYGDCSLNSLSVKQSKTGKLVQNKPEWEVRVTNPCNNCKFQNTELLCVGFNSVTPIDTSLLLKSGDACLVNAGKFIVPHVDIVFKYVWDTSFDLKVIDGVMVCY
;
A
#
# COMPACT_ATOMS: atom_id res chain seq x y z
N ALA A 1 -0.50 -17.93 -18.91
CA ALA A 1 0.52 -17.40 -19.86
C ALA A 1 1.21 -18.52 -20.63
N ASN A 2 0.80 -18.71 -21.90
CA ASN A 2 1.52 -19.52 -22.89
C ASN A 2 2.77 -18.76 -23.36
N ARG A 3 3.85 -18.74 -22.55
CA ARG A 3 5.13 -18.16 -22.96
C ARG A 3 5.62 -18.90 -24.22
N GLY A 4 5.55 -18.25 -25.39
CA GLY A 4 6.23 -18.74 -26.59
C GLY A 4 5.51 -18.56 -27.93
N ASP A 5 4.46 -17.74 -28.03
CA ASP A 5 3.92 -17.39 -29.34
C ASP A 5 4.74 -16.30 -30.05
N SER A 6 4.41 -16.00 -31.31
CA SER A 6 5.17 -15.01 -32.10
C SER A 6 5.03 -13.57 -31.59
N LEU A 7 4.01 -13.26 -30.80
CA LEU A 7 3.75 -11.94 -30.22
C LEU A 7 4.60 -11.75 -28.96
N ASP A 8 4.70 -12.78 -28.10
CA ASP A 8 5.59 -12.77 -26.93
C ASP A 8 7.03 -12.45 -27.33
N ARG A 9 7.50 -13.07 -28.43
CA ARG A 9 8.88 -12.84 -28.90
C ARG A 9 9.12 -11.40 -29.37
N LYS A 10 8.12 -10.76 -29.97
CA LYS A 10 8.22 -9.36 -30.39
C LYS A 10 8.27 -8.43 -29.18
N ILE A 11 7.48 -8.72 -28.14
CA ILE A 11 7.51 -7.98 -26.87
C ILE A 11 8.89 -8.12 -26.21
N ASP A 12 9.46 -9.33 -26.19
CA ASP A 12 10.80 -9.56 -25.65
C ASP A 12 11.89 -8.82 -26.44
N GLU A 13 11.78 -8.76 -27.76
CA GLU A 13 12.70 -8.03 -28.65
C GLU A 13 12.60 -6.52 -28.42
N GLU A 14 11.38 -5.96 -28.34
CA GLU A 14 11.13 -4.55 -28.08
C GLU A 14 11.64 -4.15 -26.69
N ASN A 15 11.26 -4.88 -25.65
CA ASN A 15 11.71 -4.64 -24.28
C ASN A 15 13.24 -4.70 -24.15
N ARG A 16 13.91 -5.60 -24.88
CA ARG A 16 15.38 -5.65 -24.90
C ARG A 16 16.00 -4.37 -25.49
N ALA A 17 15.33 -3.76 -26.46
CA ALA A 17 15.78 -2.54 -27.11
C ALA A 17 15.46 -1.28 -26.30
N THR A 18 14.25 -1.15 -25.78
CA THR A 18 13.74 0.08 -25.15
C THR A 18 13.91 0.10 -23.63
N LYS A 19 13.81 -1.07 -22.97
CA LYS A 19 13.87 -1.25 -21.51
C LYS A 19 12.86 -0.39 -20.74
N ASP A 20 11.72 -0.11 -21.35
CA ASP A 20 10.62 0.70 -20.79
C ASP A 20 9.37 -0.15 -20.46
N PHE A 21 9.45 -1.47 -20.60
CA PHE A 21 8.36 -2.36 -20.24
C PHE A 21 8.39 -2.67 -18.75
N LEU A 22 7.24 -2.48 -18.09
CA LEU A 22 6.94 -3.07 -16.79
C LEU A 22 6.06 -4.32 -17.00
N ILE A 23 6.70 -5.49 -17.01
CA ILE A 23 5.99 -6.76 -17.15
C ILE A 23 5.53 -7.25 -15.76
N LEU A 24 4.22 -7.43 -15.59
CA LEU A 24 3.62 -7.90 -14.34
C LEU A 24 3.57 -9.43 -14.33
N GLU A 25 4.58 -10.09 -13.74
CA GLU A 25 4.77 -11.55 -13.86
C GLU A 25 3.57 -12.42 -13.43
N ASN A 26 2.75 -11.94 -12.50
CA ASN A 26 1.59 -12.66 -11.96
C ASN A 26 0.25 -12.16 -12.51
N HIS A 27 0.25 -11.47 -13.65
CA HIS A 27 -0.95 -10.94 -14.29
C HIS A 27 -0.99 -11.35 -15.76
N GLU A 28 -2.10 -11.96 -16.17
CA GLU A 28 -2.39 -12.26 -17.56
C GLU A 28 -3.42 -11.23 -18.05
N GLU A 29 -3.08 -10.51 -19.13
CA GLU A 29 -3.95 -9.47 -19.65
C GLU A 29 -5.15 -10.07 -20.38
N ALA A 30 -6.34 -9.71 -19.92
CA ALA A 30 -7.62 -10.01 -20.55
C ALA A 30 -8.58 -8.85 -20.31
N GLN A 31 -9.65 -8.76 -21.09
CA GLN A 31 -10.58 -7.62 -21.02
C GLN A 31 -11.23 -7.49 -19.63
N GLU A 32 -11.56 -8.62 -19.02
CA GLU A 32 -12.08 -8.74 -17.66
C GLU A 32 -11.02 -8.49 -16.55
N GLU A 33 -9.73 -8.54 -16.93
CA GLU A 33 -8.58 -8.38 -16.03
C GLU A 33 -7.99 -6.95 -16.06
N LEU A 34 -8.38 -6.11 -17.04
CA LEU A 34 -7.99 -4.69 -17.14
C LEU A 34 -8.14 -3.90 -15.81
N PRO A 35 -9.21 -4.07 -15.01
CA PRO A 35 -9.33 -3.43 -13.71
C PRO A 35 -8.22 -3.84 -12.73
N LYS A 36 -7.79 -5.10 -12.77
CA LYS A 36 -6.73 -5.61 -11.90
C LYS A 36 -5.35 -5.11 -12.35
N LYS A 37 -5.16 -4.87 -13.66
CA LYS A 37 -3.93 -4.30 -14.22
C LYS A 37 -3.52 -3.00 -13.53
N VAL A 38 -4.47 -2.09 -13.28
CA VAL A 38 -4.19 -0.80 -12.61
C VAL A 38 -3.75 -0.98 -11.16
N LYS A 39 -4.40 -1.88 -10.43
CA LYS A 39 -4.00 -2.23 -9.06
C LYS A 39 -2.58 -2.79 -9.03
N PHE A 40 -2.29 -3.75 -9.91
CA PHE A 40 -0.95 -4.32 -10.00
C PHE A 40 0.09 -3.31 -10.46
N PHE A 41 -0.26 -2.40 -11.37
CA PHE A 41 0.59 -1.31 -11.80
C PHE A 41 1.02 -0.43 -10.62
N TYR A 42 0.07 0.13 -9.84
CA TYR A 42 0.44 0.98 -8.70
C TYR A 42 1.22 0.22 -7.62
N SER A 43 0.85 -1.03 -7.35
CA SER A 43 1.61 -1.90 -6.43
C SER A 43 3.05 -2.12 -6.90
N ALA A 44 3.25 -2.49 -8.16
CA ALA A 44 4.57 -2.71 -8.72
C ALA A 44 5.36 -1.40 -8.80
N ALA A 45 4.73 -0.31 -9.20
CA ALA A 45 5.40 0.97 -9.37
C ALA A 45 5.95 1.50 -8.05
N VAL A 46 5.16 1.47 -6.98
CA VAL A 46 5.58 1.91 -5.64
C VAL A 46 6.69 1.02 -5.07
N GLN A 47 6.74 -0.27 -5.46
CA GLN A 47 7.79 -1.18 -5.00
C GLN A 47 9.11 -1.00 -5.76
N ASN A 48 9.07 -0.48 -6.99
CA ASN A 48 10.25 -0.37 -7.85
C ASN A 48 10.84 1.04 -7.90
N TRP A 49 10.01 2.08 -7.72
CA TRP A 49 10.45 3.47 -7.85
C TRP A 49 9.96 4.31 -6.69
N ASP A 50 10.84 5.18 -6.19
CA ASP A 50 10.46 6.20 -5.21
C ASP A 50 10.09 7.52 -5.93
N ALA A 51 8.81 7.70 -6.21
CA ALA A 51 8.28 8.89 -6.90
C ALA A 51 7.28 9.67 -6.04
N GLU A 52 7.20 11.00 -6.25
CA GLU A 52 6.18 11.86 -5.62
C GLU A 52 4.77 11.61 -6.18
N PHE A 53 4.68 11.27 -7.47
CA PHE A 53 3.43 10.96 -8.15
C PHE A 53 3.59 9.73 -9.02
N TYR A 54 2.54 8.92 -9.07
CA TYR A 54 2.40 7.76 -9.93
C TYR A 54 1.27 8.03 -10.91
N VAL A 55 1.57 7.92 -12.21
CA VAL A 55 0.66 8.32 -13.28
C VAL A 55 0.34 7.10 -14.13
N LYS A 56 -0.95 6.81 -14.30
CA LYS A 56 -1.47 5.86 -15.29
C LYS A 56 -2.06 6.66 -16.44
N VAL A 57 -1.67 6.31 -17.66
CA VAL A 57 -2.21 6.88 -18.91
C VAL A 57 -2.52 5.73 -19.88
N ASP A 58 -3.61 5.83 -20.65
CA ASP A 58 -3.85 4.92 -21.78
C ASP A 58 -2.94 5.25 -22.97
N ASP A 59 -2.78 4.30 -23.89
CA ASP A 59 -1.96 4.41 -25.09
C ASP A 59 -2.60 5.25 -26.21
N ASN A 60 -3.88 5.60 -26.09
CA ASN A 60 -4.67 6.28 -27.12
C ASN A 60 -4.95 7.76 -26.81
N VAL A 61 -4.17 8.38 -25.93
CA VAL A 61 -4.30 9.80 -25.60
C VAL A 61 -3.04 10.59 -25.90
N ASP A 62 -3.25 11.84 -26.30
CA ASP A 62 -2.18 12.82 -26.44
C ASP A 62 -1.99 13.58 -25.13
N LEU A 63 -0.75 13.82 -24.74
CA LEU A 63 -0.39 14.42 -23.45
C LEU A 63 0.32 15.75 -23.64
N ASP A 64 -0.28 16.81 -23.09
CA ASP A 64 0.45 18.05 -22.81
C ASP A 64 1.37 17.84 -21.60
N LEU A 65 2.63 17.51 -21.89
CA LEU A 65 3.64 17.25 -20.86
C LEU A 65 3.97 18.49 -20.03
N GLU A 66 4.03 19.68 -20.64
CA GLU A 66 4.34 20.92 -19.92
C GLU A 66 3.20 21.28 -18.96
N GLY A 67 1.96 21.20 -19.44
CA GLY A 67 0.77 21.40 -18.61
C GLY A 67 0.67 20.39 -17.47
N MET A 68 1.02 19.13 -17.72
CA MET A 68 1.04 18.08 -16.69
C MET A 68 2.12 18.35 -15.63
N ILE A 69 3.33 18.74 -16.03
CA ILE A 69 4.40 19.07 -15.09
C ILE A 69 3.98 20.23 -14.19
N ALA A 70 3.45 21.32 -14.76
CA ALA A 70 2.98 22.48 -14.00
C ALA A 70 1.84 22.09 -13.02
N LEU A 71 0.93 21.22 -13.45
CA LEU A 71 -0.14 20.70 -12.59
C LEU A 71 0.45 19.92 -11.40
N LEU A 72 1.40 19.00 -11.64
CA LEU A 72 2.01 18.19 -10.60
C LEU A 72 2.80 19.07 -9.61
N GLU A 73 3.57 20.05 -10.10
CA GLU A 73 4.30 20.99 -9.27
C GLU A 73 3.38 21.78 -8.33
N SER A 74 2.23 22.24 -8.83
CA SER A 74 1.22 22.93 -8.01
C SER A 74 0.57 22.05 -6.93
N ARG A 75 0.70 20.72 -7.04
CA ARG A 75 0.08 19.72 -6.16
C ARG A 75 1.08 19.03 -5.24
N ARG A 76 2.38 19.34 -5.30
CA ARG A 76 3.43 18.66 -4.50
C ARG A 76 3.18 18.67 -3.00
N SER A 77 2.55 19.71 -2.46
CA SER A 77 2.23 19.79 -1.02
C SER A 77 0.95 19.04 -0.62
N GLN A 78 0.28 18.35 -1.55
CA GLN A 78 -0.95 17.62 -1.29
C GLN A 78 -0.63 16.12 -1.18
N ASP A 79 -0.41 15.67 0.05
CA ASP A 79 -0.10 14.28 0.37
C ASP A 79 -1.19 13.29 -0.09
N GLY A 80 -2.42 13.78 -0.28
CA GLY A 80 -3.58 13.00 -0.72
C GLY A 80 -4.06 13.24 -2.15
N ALA A 81 -3.19 13.71 -3.04
CA ALA A 81 -3.63 14.07 -4.38
C ALA A 81 -4.15 12.85 -5.16
N TYR A 82 -5.41 12.95 -5.56
CA TYR A 82 -6.01 12.10 -6.59
C TYR A 82 -6.52 12.99 -7.72
N ILE A 83 -5.93 12.82 -8.89
CA ILE A 83 -6.13 13.73 -10.01
C ILE A 83 -6.50 12.92 -11.25
N GLY A 84 -7.45 13.46 -12.00
CA GLY A 84 -7.92 12.91 -13.27
C GLY A 84 -9.20 13.62 -13.68
N CYS A 85 -9.84 13.16 -14.74
CA CYS A 85 -11.15 13.67 -15.12
C CYS A 85 -12.21 13.17 -14.13
N MET A 86 -12.55 13.99 -13.14
CA MET A 86 -13.44 13.60 -12.05
C MET A 86 -14.90 13.55 -12.50
N LYS A 87 -15.58 12.42 -12.25
CA LYS A 87 -17.01 12.22 -12.47
C LYS A 87 -17.70 11.68 -11.22
N SER A 88 -19.00 11.94 -11.12
CA SER A 88 -19.95 11.29 -10.22
C SER A 88 -21.28 11.16 -10.99
N GLY A 89 -22.20 10.32 -10.52
CA GLY A 89 -23.48 10.04 -11.16
C GLY A 89 -24.15 8.83 -10.51
N ASP A 90 -25.34 8.48 -10.96
CA ASP A 90 -26.14 7.43 -10.34
C ASP A 90 -25.46 6.06 -10.38
N VAL A 91 -25.60 5.30 -9.29
CA VAL A 91 -25.13 3.91 -9.25
C VAL A 91 -26.10 3.03 -10.03
N ILE A 92 -25.57 2.21 -10.94
CA ILE A 92 -26.39 1.31 -11.74
C ILE A 92 -26.71 0.06 -10.93
N THR A 93 -27.93 -0.01 -10.41
CA THR A 93 -28.42 -1.08 -9.52
C THR A 93 -29.28 -2.14 -10.23
N GLU A 94 -29.51 -1.97 -11.54
CA GLU A 94 -30.32 -2.89 -12.34
C GLU A 94 -29.48 -4.07 -12.86
N GLU A 95 -29.80 -5.30 -12.44
CA GLU A 95 -29.15 -6.52 -12.93
C GLU A 95 -29.29 -6.64 -14.45
N GLY A 96 -28.18 -6.97 -15.12
CA GLY A 96 -28.12 -7.12 -16.58
C GLY A 96 -27.85 -5.81 -17.34
N SER A 97 -27.94 -4.65 -16.69
CA SER A 97 -27.55 -3.37 -17.31
C SER A 97 -26.04 -3.27 -17.48
N GLN A 98 -25.61 -2.62 -18.57
CA GLN A 98 -24.21 -2.30 -18.76
C GLN A 98 -23.75 -1.46 -17.56
N TRP A 99 -22.71 -1.93 -16.88
CA TRP A 99 -22.17 -1.33 -15.66
C TRP A 99 -22.92 -1.63 -14.35
N TYR A 100 -23.87 -2.57 -14.32
CA TYR A 100 -24.47 -3.07 -13.08
C TYR A 100 -23.42 -3.36 -12.01
N GLU A 101 -23.69 -2.90 -10.79
CA GLU A 101 -22.81 -3.06 -9.65
C GLU A 101 -23.49 -3.91 -8.56
N PRO A 102 -23.06 -5.17 -8.37
CA PRO A 102 -23.73 -6.12 -7.47
C PRO A 102 -23.72 -5.69 -6.01
N GLU A 103 -22.77 -4.85 -5.60
CA GLU A 103 -22.73 -4.36 -4.22
C GLU A 103 -22.77 -2.83 -4.18
N TRP A 104 -23.67 -2.27 -4.99
CA TRP A 104 -23.92 -0.85 -5.16
C TRP A 104 -24.06 -0.07 -3.83
N TRP A 105 -24.58 -0.71 -2.77
CA TRP A 105 -24.77 -0.16 -1.43
C TRP A 105 -23.46 0.19 -0.71
N LYS A 106 -22.30 -0.16 -1.28
CA LYS A 106 -20.98 0.23 -0.74
C LYS A 106 -20.46 1.55 -1.34
N PHE A 107 -21.21 2.18 -2.26
CA PHE A 107 -20.76 3.34 -3.01
C PHE A 107 -21.61 4.60 -2.76
N GLY A 108 -20.91 5.72 -2.61
CA GLY A 108 -21.42 7.06 -2.37
C GLY A 108 -22.41 7.16 -1.23
N ASP A 109 -23.60 7.63 -1.55
CA ASP A 109 -24.70 7.95 -0.64
C ASP A 109 -25.93 7.05 -0.90
N ASP A 110 -25.70 5.79 -1.31
CA ASP A 110 -26.71 4.81 -1.74
C ASP A 110 -27.48 5.18 -3.02
N LYS A 111 -27.17 6.32 -3.64
CA LYS A 111 -27.79 6.79 -4.89
C LYS A 111 -26.77 7.08 -5.97
N SER A 112 -25.67 7.74 -5.61
CA SER A 112 -24.65 8.21 -6.53
C SER A 112 -23.28 7.61 -6.23
N TYR A 113 -22.40 7.48 -7.22
CA TYR A 113 -21.00 7.12 -6.99
C TYR A 113 -20.27 8.26 -6.29
N PHE A 114 -19.32 7.94 -5.41
CA PHE A 114 -18.27 8.89 -5.01
C PHE A 114 -17.59 9.51 -6.24
N ARG A 115 -17.12 10.75 -6.08
CA ARG A 115 -16.36 11.43 -7.12
C ARG A 115 -15.09 10.64 -7.43
N HIS A 116 -14.87 10.33 -8.70
CA HIS A 116 -13.79 9.46 -9.15
C HIS A 116 -13.22 9.90 -10.47
N ALA A 117 -11.93 9.70 -10.68
CA ALA A 117 -11.32 9.83 -11.99
C ALA A 117 -11.92 8.77 -12.93
N THR A 118 -12.38 9.22 -14.08
CA THR A 118 -12.82 8.40 -15.19
C THR A 118 -11.94 8.68 -16.40
N GLY A 119 -11.82 7.69 -17.28
CA GLY A 119 -11.11 7.83 -18.55
C GLY A 119 -9.64 7.44 -18.46
N SER A 120 -8.86 8.10 -19.30
CA SER A 120 -7.56 7.57 -19.71
C SER A 120 -6.39 7.95 -18.82
N LEU A 121 -6.52 9.00 -18.01
CA LEU A 121 -5.46 9.50 -17.14
C LEU A 121 -5.88 9.52 -15.67
N VAL A 122 -5.04 8.93 -14.82
CA VAL A 122 -5.19 8.92 -13.36
C VAL A 122 -3.82 9.17 -12.73
N ILE A 123 -3.76 10.08 -11.76
CA ILE A 123 -2.55 10.42 -11.01
C ILE A 123 -2.84 10.21 -9.52
N LEU A 124 -1.93 9.53 -8.83
CA LEU A 124 -1.92 9.39 -7.38
C LEU A 124 -0.65 10.01 -6.79
N SER A 125 -0.78 10.73 -5.68
CA SER A 125 0.36 11.07 -4.83
C SER A 125 1.02 9.80 -4.26
N LYS A 126 2.27 9.95 -3.82
CA LYS A 126 3.03 8.87 -3.17
C LYS A 126 2.26 8.17 -2.07
N ASN A 127 1.68 8.91 -1.13
CA ASN A 127 1.01 8.32 0.03
C ASN A 127 -0.26 7.58 -0.39
N LEU A 128 -0.99 8.08 -1.40
CA LEU A 128 -2.19 7.41 -1.91
C LEU A 128 -1.84 6.14 -2.72
N ALA A 129 -0.77 6.16 -3.49
CA ALA A 129 -0.27 4.97 -4.19
C ALA A 129 0.25 3.90 -3.20
N GLN A 130 0.96 4.33 -2.15
CA GLN A 130 1.37 3.45 -1.05
C GLN A 130 0.17 2.86 -0.33
N TYR A 131 -0.86 3.67 -0.04
CA TYR A 131 -2.11 3.19 0.55
C TYR A 131 -2.72 2.06 -0.27
N VAL A 132 -2.84 2.25 -1.58
CA VAL A 132 -3.34 1.26 -2.53
C VAL A 132 -2.51 -0.05 -2.46
N ASN A 133 -1.18 0.07 -2.41
CA ASN A 133 -0.29 -1.09 -2.33
C ASN A 133 -0.37 -1.86 -1.00
N ILE A 134 -0.41 -1.14 0.13
CA ILE A 134 -0.54 -1.74 1.48
C ILE A 134 -1.84 -2.53 1.56
N ASN A 135 -2.91 -1.93 1.03
CA ASN A 135 -4.24 -2.48 1.10
C ASN A 135 -4.54 -3.50 -0.02
N ARG A 136 -3.58 -3.86 -0.88
CA ARG A 136 -3.82 -4.69 -2.07
C ARG A 136 -4.56 -6.02 -1.80
N LEU A 137 -4.44 -6.63 -0.62
CA LEU A 137 -5.07 -7.93 -0.31
C LEU A 137 -6.51 -7.85 0.21
N GLY A 138 -6.93 -6.73 0.81
CA GLY A 138 -8.28 -6.58 1.37
C GLY A 138 -9.40 -6.35 0.34
N PHE A 139 -9.06 -6.28 -0.94
CA PHE A 139 -9.91 -5.75 -2.02
C PHE A 139 -10.08 -6.80 -3.12
N THR A 140 -10.54 -7.99 -2.72
CA THR A 140 -10.55 -9.20 -3.54
C THR A 140 -11.76 -9.33 -4.47
N ILE A 141 -12.69 -8.36 -4.52
CA ILE A 141 -13.97 -8.58 -5.23
C ILE A 141 -14.47 -7.33 -5.97
N TRP A 142 -13.72 -6.61 -6.82
CA TRP A 142 -14.33 -5.47 -7.56
C TRP A 142 -13.83 -5.32 -8.99
N GLN A 143 -14.67 -5.71 -9.94
CA GLN A 143 -14.35 -5.93 -11.35
C GLN A 143 -14.29 -4.65 -12.21
N LYS A 144 -14.21 -3.44 -11.65
CA LYS A 144 -14.22 -2.21 -12.47
C LYS A 144 -13.28 -1.13 -11.94
N MET A 145 -12.42 -0.61 -12.83
CA MET A 145 -11.36 0.37 -12.55
C MET A 145 -11.83 1.60 -11.77
N SER A 146 -13.07 2.05 -12.04
CA SER A 146 -13.63 3.21 -11.34
C SER A 146 -13.88 2.93 -9.86
N ILE A 147 -14.05 1.67 -9.44
CA ILE A 147 -14.48 1.27 -8.10
C ILE A 147 -13.32 1.14 -7.11
N TYR A 148 -12.18 0.66 -7.59
CA TYR A 148 -11.01 0.43 -6.76
C TYR A 148 -10.42 1.73 -6.17
N VAL A 149 -10.33 2.77 -7.00
CA VAL A 149 -9.87 4.08 -6.53
C VAL A 149 -10.98 4.82 -5.76
N LYS A 150 -12.27 4.62 -6.12
CA LYS A 150 -13.45 5.15 -5.39
C LYS A 150 -13.42 4.81 -3.90
N GLN A 151 -13.20 3.55 -3.53
CA GLN A 151 -13.23 3.13 -2.13
C GLN A 151 -11.94 3.52 -1.39
N SER A 152 -10.79 3.42 -2.06
CA SER A 152 -9.50 3.84 -1.51
C SER A 152 -9.54 5.32 -1.10
N LEU A 153 -10.25 6.17 -1.85
CA LEU A 153 -10.44 7.57 -1.52
C LEU A 153 -11.45 7.85 -0.43
N VAL A 154 -12.48 7.04 -0.27
CA VAL A 154 -13.45 7.22 0.83
C VAL A 154 -12.77 6.90 2.14
N SER A 155 -11.92 5.86 2.15
CA SER A 155 -11.01 5.61 3.26
C SER A 155 -9.97 6.72 3.39
N PHE A 156 -9.32 7.17 2.31
CA PHE A 156 -8.29 8.20 2.40
C PHE A 156 -8.82 9.59 2.85
N VAL A 157 -9.98 10.01 2.34
CA VAL A 157 -10.60 11.32 2.57
C VAL A 157 -11.35 11.37 3.91
N ASN A 158 -11.96 10.27 4.36
CA ASN A 158 -12.58 10.23 5.70
C ASN A 158 -11.59 9.90 6.82
N GLN A 159 -10.34 9.48 6.54
CA GLN A 159 -9.43 8.96 7.57
C GLN A 159 -8.15 9.77 7.80
N GLY A 160 -8.07 11.02 7.33
CA GLY A 160 -6.96 11.93 7.70
C GLY A 160 -5.56 11.39 7.39
N TYR A 161 -5.40 10.64 6.29
CA TYR A 161 -4.17 9.94 5.91
C TYR A 161 -3.00 10.86 5.47
N GLY A 162 -3.13 12.18 5.60
CA GLY A 162 -2.09 13.15 5.24
C GLY A 162 -0.86 13.10 6.15
N ASP A 163 -1.02 12.73 7.42
CA ASP A 163 0.04 12.84 8.44
C ASP A 163 0.68 11.50 8.86
N CYS A 164 0.20 10.36 8.39
CA CYS A 164 0.63 9.05 8.88
C CYS A 164 0.97 8.07 7.74
N SER A 165 2.09 7.37 7.88
CA SER A 165 2.57 6.32 6.97
C SER A 165 3.03 5.10 7.77
N LEU A 166 3.25 3.95 7.13
CA LEU A 166 3.89 2.80 7.80
C LEU A 166 5.25 3.14 8.41
N ASN A 167 5.99 4.04 7.76
CA ASN A 167 7.29 4.53 8.24
C ASN A 167 7.16 5.44 9.48
N SER A 168 5.94 5.86 9.83
CA SER A 168 5.70 6.66 11.03
C SER A 168 5.79 5.81 12.31
N LEU A 169 5.66 4.48 12.24
CA LEU A 169 5.88 3.61 13.40
C LEU A 169 7.32 3.71 13.89
N SER A 170 7.50 4.08 15.16
CA SER A 170 8.80 4.29 15.77
C SER A 170 9.22 3.07 16.56
N VAL A 171 10.34 2.44 16.18
CA VAL A 171 10.99 1.38 16.97
C VAL A 171 12.22 1.96 17.66
N LYS A 172 12.16 2.10 18.99
CA LYS A 172 13.27 2.60 19.80
C LYS A 172 13.79 1.52 20.73
N GLN A 173 15.09 1.56 21.00
CA GLN A 173 15.77 0.59 21.85
C GLN A 173 16.65 1.28 22.88
N SER A 174 16.65 0.77 24.10
CA SER A 174 17.49 1.26 25.19
C SER A 174 18.05 0.11 26.01
N LYS A 175 19.24 0.30 26.59
CA LYS A 175 19.81 -0.66 27.55
C LYS A 175 19.07 -0.52 28.88
N THR A 176 18.68 -1.65 29.48
CA THR A 176 18.02 -1.64 30.80
C THR A 176 19.03 -1.55 31.96
N GLY A 177 20.30 -1.83 31.70
CA GLY A 177 21.37 -1.93 32.70
C GLY A 177 21.52 -3.31 33.32
N LYS A 178 20.58 -4.24 33.05
CA LYS A 178 20.65 -5.63 33.51
C LYS A 178 21.53 -6.46 32.57
N LEU A 179 22.32 -7.36 33.15
CA LEU A 179 23.10 -8.36 32.43
C LEU A 179 22.52 -9.75 32.69
N VAL A 180 22.37 -10.55 31.64
CA VAL A 180 21.98 -11.96 31.72
C VAL A 180 23.00 -12.76 30.94
N GLN A 181 23.67 -13.72 31.59
CA GLN A 181 24.79 -14.48 31.00
C GLN A 181 25.87 -13.58 30.37
N ASN A 182 26.27 -12.52 31.08
CA ASN A 182 27.22 -11.49 30.62
C ASN A 182 26.83 -10.71 29.34
N LYS A 183 25.57 -10.84 28.87
CA LYS A 183 25.04 -10.04 27.77
C LYS A 183 24.06 -8.98 28.28
N PRO A 184 24.05 -7.77 27.69
CA PRO A 184 23.10 -6.74 28.06
C PRO A 184 21.66 -7.10 27.68
N GLU A 185 20.73 -6.72 28.55
CA GLU A 185 19.30 -6.71 28.27
C GLU A 185 18.91 -5.37 27.62
N TRP A 186 18.15 -5.48 26.53
CA TRP A 186 17.64 -4.37 25.74
C TRP A 186 16.12 -4.32 25.88
N GLU A 187 15.58 -3.12 26.07
CA GLU A 187 14.14 -2.86 25.98
C GLU A 187 13.83 -2.25 24.62
N VAL A 188 12.90 -2.85 23.90
CA VAL A 188 12.35 -2.36 22.63
C VAL A 188 11.00 -1.75 22.90
N ARG A 189 10.77 -0.58 22.30
CA ARG A 189 9.52 0.16 22.36
C ARG A 189 9.04 0.45 20.95
N VAL A 190 7.92 -0.15 20.57
CA VAL A 190 7.23 0.10 19.31
C VAL A 190 6.10 1.08 19.60
N THR A 191 6.22 2.29 19.06
CA THR A 191 5.32 3.42 19.32
C THR A 191 4.58 3.80 18.04
N ASN A 192 3.27 3.95 18.14
CA ASN A 192 2.44 4.57 17.12
C ASN A 192 2.26 6.07 17.44
N PRO A 193 2.91 6.98 16.70
CA PRO A 193 2.78 8.42 16.93
C PRO A 193 1.54 9.03 16.27
N CYS A 194 0.78 8.25 15.48
CA CYS A 194 -0.34 8.76 14.73
C CYS A 194 -1.61 8.74 15.58
N ASN A 195 -2.29 9.88 15.72
CA ASN A 195 -3.45 10.00 16.61
C ASN A 195 -4.74 9.35 16.06
N ASN A 196 -4.85 9.26 14.74
CA ASN A 196 -6.07 8.83 14.06
C ASN A 196 -5.89 7.48 13.34
N CYS A 197 -4.79 6.78 13.60
CA CYS A 197 -4.43 5.56 12.90
C CYS A 197 -4.08 4.45 13.87
N LYS A 198 -4.43 3.22 13.51
CA LYS A 198 -4.02 2.01 14.21
C LYS A 198 -3.38 1.03 13.22
N PHE A 199 -2.36 0.33 13.66
CA PHE A 199 -1.60 -0.61 12.83
C PHE A 199 -1.87 -2.04 13.26
N GLN A 200 -2.10 -2.95 12.33
CA GLN A 200 -2.37 -4.37 12.58
C GLN A 200 -1.39 -5.24 11.78
N ASN A 201 -1.14 -6.47 12.23
CA ASN A 201 -0.25 -7.41 11.54
C ASN A 201 1.12 -6.80 11.22
N THR A 202 1.66 -5.98 12.13
CA THR A 202 2.95 -5.31 11.94
C THR A 202 4.08 -6.32 12.05
N GLU A 203 4.96 -6.34 11.05
CA GLU A 203 6.14 -7.19 11.00
C GLU A 203 7.43 -6.39 11.02
N LEU A 204 8.39 -6.88 11.82
CA LEU A 204 9.76 -6.36 11.88
C LEU A 204 10.73 -7.29 11.16
N LEU A 205 11.68 -6.74 10.42
CA LEU A 205 12.82 -7.48 9.90
C LEU A 205 13.68 -7.99 11.05
N CYS A 206 13.88 -9.30 11.14
CA CYS A 206 14.60 -9.93 12.23
C CYS A 206 15.46 -11.13 11.79
N VAL A 207 16.14 -10.97 10.65
CA VAL A 207 17.05 -11.98 10.08
C VAL A 207 18.12 -12.39 11.08
N GLY A 208 18.13 -13.66 11.47
CA GLY A 208 19.10 -14.18 12.45
C GLY A 208 18.85 -13.73 13.89
N PHE A 209 17.76 -13.02 14.19
CA PHE A 209 17.42 -12.62 15.56
C PHE A 209 17.10 -13.84 16.46
N ASN A 210 17.88 -14.01 17.53
CA ASN A 210 17.74 -14.97 18.61
C ASN A 210 18.12 -14.37 19.99
N SER A 211 17.14 -14.20 20.88
CA SER A 211 17.40 -13.73 22.26
C SER A 211 17.87 -14.87 23.17
N VAL A 212 18.80 -14.58 24.09
CA VAL A 212 19.20 -15.57 25.12
C VAL A 212 18.07 -15.93 26.06
N THR A 213 17.21 -14.96 26.39
CA THR A 213 15.99 -15.20 27.17
C THR A 213 14.78 -15.31 26.26
N PRO A 214 13.83 -16.22 26.56
CA PRO A 214 12.59 -16.31 25.79
C PRO A 214 11.81 -15.00 25.86
N ILE A 215 11.30 -14.56 24.72
CA ILE A 215 10.41 -13.40 24.60
C ILE A 215 8.97 -13.94 24.58
N ASP A 216 8.06 -13.23 25.24
CA ASP A 216 6.64 -13.57 25.18
C ASP A 216 6.15 -13.53 23.73
N THR A 217 5.64 -14.66 23.24
CA THR A 217 5.13 -14.81 21.87
C THR A 217 3.91 -13.94 21.57
N SER A 218 3.23 -13.44 22.61
CA SER A 218 2.16 -12.46 22.44
C SER A 218 2.69 -11.06 22.09
N LEU A 219 3.96 -10.77 22.38
CA LEU A 219 4.61 -9.49 22.08
C LEU A 219 5.43 -9.54 20.80
N LEU A 220 6.21 -10.62 20.61
CA LEU A 220 7.04 -10.81 19.42
C LEU A 220 7.10 -12.30 19.05
N LEU A 221 6.56 -12.64 17.88
CA LEU A 221 6.59 -13.99 17.33
C LEU A 221 7.47 -14.03 16.08
N LYS A 222 8.59 -14.75 16.15
CA LYS A 222 9.50 -14.93 15.01
C LYS A 222 8.98 -16.00 14.06
N SER A 223 8.89 -15.67 12.77
CA SER A 223 8.55 -16.56 11.66
C SER A 223 9.53 -16.36 10.50
N GLY A 224 10.50 -17.27 10.38
CA GLY A 224 11.59 -17.11 9.41
C GLY A 224 12.42 -15.85 9.70
N ASP A 225 12.43 -14.91 8.76
CA ASP A 225 13.16 -13.65 8.81
C ASP A 225 12.31 -12.46 9.27
N ALA A 226 11.02 -12.66 9.49
CA ALA A 226 10.06 -11.66 9.95
C ALA A 226 9.63 -11.94 11.40
N CYS A 227 9.38 -10.89 12.16
CA CYS A 227 8.91 -10.95 13.54
C CYS A 227 7.59 -10.19 13.66
N LEU A 228 6.51 -10.94 13.90
CA LEU A 228 5.17 -10.40 14.10
C LEU A 228 5.05 -9.76 15.49
N VAL A 229 4.62 -8.51 15.52
CA VAL A 229 4.47 -7.72 16.77
C VAL A 229 3.05 -7.88 17.32
N ASN A 230 2.94 -7.91 18.65
CA ASN A 230 1.67 -7.90 19.39
C ASN A 230 0.67 -9.00 18.95
N ALA A 231 1.18 -10.16 18.53
CA ALA A 231 0.39 -11.26 17.96
C ALA A 231 -0.54 -10.82 16.81
N GLY A 232 -0.11 -9.82 16.03
CA GLY A 232 -0.90 -9.25 14.93
C GLY A 232 -2.09 -8.38 15.37
N LYS A 233 -2.24 -8.08 16.66
CA LYS A 233 -3.27 -7.16 17.17
C LYS A 233 -2.92 -5.70 16.85
N PHE A 234 -3.90 -4.82 17.06
CA PHE A 234 -3.73 -3.40 16.83
C PHE A 234 -2.68 -2.77 17.75
N ILE A 235 -1.77 -1.99 17.16
CA ILE A 235 -0.93 -0.99 17.81
C ILE A 235 -1.70 0.33 17.72
N VAL A 236 -2.35 0.70 18.83
CA VAL A 236 -3.19 1.89 18.92
C VAL A 236 -2.36 3.13 19.28
N PRO A 237 -2.87 4.34 19.00
CA PRO A 237 -2.20 5.58 19.39
C PRO A 237 -1.93 5.62 20.90
N HIS A 238 -0.81 6.22 21.29
CA HIS A 238 -0.42 6.46 22.70
C HIS A 238 -0.20 5.22 23.58
N VAL A 239 -0.22 4.02 23.00
CA VAL A 239 0.06 2.77 23.72
C VAL A 239 1.27 2.09 23.08
N ASP A 240 2.35 2.00 23.84
CA ASP A 240 3.57 1.34 23.37
C ASP A 240 3.49 -0.17 23.55
N ILE A 241 3.96 -0.90 22.54
CA ILE A 241 4.29 -2.31 22.69
C ILE A 241 5.75 -2.39 23.16
N VAL A 242 5.94 -2.97 24.35
CA VAL A 242 7.25 -3.04 25.00
C VAL A 242 7.62 -4.50 25.23
N PHE A 243 8.79 -4.90 24.74
CA PHE A 243 9.37 -6.22 25.02
C PHE A 243 10.87 -6.10 25.26
N LYS A 244 11.45 -7.13 25.87
CA LYS A 244 12.87 -7.18 26.22
C LYS A 244 13.55 -8.37 25.57
N TYR A 245 14.80 -8.19 25.20
CA TYR A 245 15.65 -9.28 24.70
C TYR A 245 17.06 -9.15 25.25
N VAL A 246 17.83 -10.23 25.19
CA VAL A 246 19.20 -10.27 25.68
C VAL A 246 20.13 -10.61 24.51
N TRP A 247 21.06 -9.70 24.20
CA TRP A 247 22.06 -9.84 23.14
C TRP A 247 23.31 -9.01 23.41
N ASP A 248 24.42 -9.33 22.75
CA ASP A 248 25.66 -8.53 22.76
C ASP A 248 25.46 -7.07 22.32
N THR A 249 24.67 -6.81 21.27
CA THR A 249 24.47 -5.48 20.67
C THR A 249 22.99 -5.22 20.41
N SER A 250 22.63 -3.94 20.24
CA SER A 250 21.30 -3.59 19.76
C SER A 250 21.10 -4.19 18.36
N PHE A 251 19.97 -4.85 18.15
CA PHE A 251 19.61 -5.47 16.89
C PHE A 251 18.81 -4.49 16.02
N ASP A 252 19.11 -4.37 14.74
CA ASP A 252 18.45 -3.40 13.84
C ASP A 252 17.05 -3.88 13.39
N LEU A 253 16.06 -3.70 14.27
CA LEU A 253 14.67 -4.03 14.02
C LEU A 253 13.99 -2.91 13.20
N LYS A 254 13.60 -3.22 11.97
CA LYS A 254 12.92 -2.28 11.06
C LYS A 254 11.52 -2.78 10.72
N VAL A 255 10.55 -1.87 10.67
CA VAL A 255 9.19 -2.17 10.18
C VAL A 255 9.29 -2.49 8.69
N ILE A 256 8.78 -3.66 8.29
CA ILE A 256 8.78 -4.12 6.89
C ILE A 256 7.39 -4.34 6.34
N ASP A 257 6.40 -4.63 7.20
CA ASP A 257 5.02 -4.80 6.77
C ASP A 257 4.04 -4.40 7.89
N GLY A 258 2.79 -4.17 7.50
CA GLY A 258 1.69 -3.87 8.40
C GLY A 258 0.47 -3.31 7.67
N VAL A 259 -0.70 -3.50 8.27
CA VAL A 259 -1.97 -2.94 7.79
C VAL A 259 -2.30 -1.71 8.63
N MET A 260 -2.36 -0.55 8.00
CA MET A 260 -2.76 0.69 8.66
C MET A 260 -4.22 1.02 8.39
N VAL A 261 -4.98 1.20 9.46
CA VAL A 261 -6.39 1.60 9.44
C VAL A 261 -6.52 2.94 10.16
N CYS A 262 -6.97 3.97 9.46
CA CYS A 262 -7.18 5.29 10.06
C CYS A 262 -8.69 5.59 10.18
N TYR A 263 -9.07 6.63 10.93
CA TYR A 263 -10.46 7.04 11.19
C TYR A 263 -10.61 8.55 11.31
#